data_AF-A0A7C4SCH4-F1
#
_entry.id   AF-A0A7C4SCH4-F1
#
_cell.length_a   1.000
_cell.length_b   1.000
_cell.length_c   1.000
_cell.angle_alpha   90.00
_cell.angle_beta   90.00
_cell.angle_gamma   90.00
#
_symmetry.space_group_name_H-M   'P 1'
#
loop_
_entity.id
_entity.type
_entity.pdbx_description
1 polymer ?
#
loop_
_entity_poly.entity_id
_entity_poly.type
_entity_poly.pdbx_seq_one_letter_code
_entity_poly.pdbx_strand_id
1 'polypeptide(L)'
;MLPFLLTPKTTEDLPQELAYFVNMEARKYGINSCMVVNAHNSINGFVNHKETMESLKAAASLCLRETASTSKKPFKVGASTIMPKNFSLKDGMGPGGITSIVVEVGSQKFAYVIIDGNNLISGLREKILSSLCELGFSEGEVLTTDTHSVNALTLTPRGYNPVGEVIPHDILVNHIKEAIKEAIAKMEIVQVGYKRIVIPKVKVIGKEPLEKLCILPDETTKLTKRIIVPIFATTIIFLMLFLLILM
;
A
#
# COMPACT_ATOMS: atom_id res chain seq x y z
N MET A 1 -16.95 3.60 2.47
CA MET A 1 -15.56 3.32 2.06
C MET A 1 -15.57 1.97 1.37
N LEU A 2 -14.83 1.80 0.29
CA LEU A 2 -14.73 0.55 -0.45
C LEU A 2 -13.25 0.20 -0.63
N PRO A 3 -12.67 -0.61 0.29
CA PRO A 3 -11.32 -1.14 0.14
C PRO A 3 -11.25 -2.15 -1.01
N PHE A 4 -10.20 -2.07 -1.81
CA PHE A 4 -9.89 -2.99 -2.89
C PHE A 4 -8.59 -3.71 -2.58
N LEU A 5 -8.59 -5.01 -2.83
CA LEU A 5 -7.45 -5.90 -2.63
C LEU A 5 -7.48 -7.04 -3.64
N LEU A 6 -6.32 -7.61 -3.92
CA LEU A 6 -6.14 -8.81 -4.76
C LEU A 6 -5.45 -9.95 -4.01
N THR A 7 -5.34 -9.85 -2.68
CA THR A 7 -4.66 -10.82 -1.82
C THR A 7 -5.09 -12.25 -2.14
N PRO A 8 -4.16 -13.22 -2.23
CA PRO A 8 -2.71 -13.13 -1.96
C PRO A 8 -1.87 -12.62 -3.13
N LYS A 9 -2.48 -12.16 -4.23
CA LYS A 9 -1.74 -11.57 -5.35
C LYS A 9 -1.25 -10.16 -4.99
N THR A 10 -0.20 -9.72 -5.67
CA THR A 10 0.31 -8.36 -5.52
C THR A 10 -0.77 -7.34 -5.87
N THR A 11 -0.93 -6.32 -5.04
CA THR A 11 -1.75 -5.14 -5.33
C THR A 11 -0.86 -3.91 -5.25
N GLU A 12 -0.65 -3.25 -6.38
CA GLU A 12 -0.01 -1.93 -6.45
C GLU A 12 -1.08 -0.86 -6.66
N ASP A 13 -0.69 0.33 -7.08
CA ASP A 13 -1.60 1.44 -7.37
C ASP A 13 -2.76 1.06 -8.29
N LEU A 14 -3.96 1.41 -7.83
CA LEU A 14 -5.19 1.23 -8.60
C LEU A 14 -5.37 2.39 -9.59
N PRO A 15 -5.76 2.09 -10.84
CA PRO A 15 -5.95 3.12 -11.86
C PRO A 15 -7.11 4.05 -11.51
N GLN A 16 -6.97 5.34 -11.84
CA GLN A 16 -7.95 6.37 -11.50
C GLN A 16 -9.34 6.10 -12.12
N GLU A 17 -9.36 5.39 -13.25
CA GLU A 17 -10.55 4.92 -13.95
C GLU A 17 -11.45 4.05 -13.04
N LEU A 18 -10.86 3.28 -12.12
CA LEU A 18 -11.63 2.49 -11.15
C LEU A 18 -12.43 3.41 -10.23
N ALA A 19 -11.79 4.45 -9.70
CA ALA A 19 -12.45 5.40 -8.81
C ALA A 19 -13.59 6.17 -9.51
N TYR A 20 -13.40 6.52 -10.80
CA TYR A 20 -14.45 7.11 -11.62
C TYR A 20 -15.63 6.15 -11.81
N PHE A 21 -15.36 4.91 -12.21
CA PHE A 21 -16.38 3.87 -12.38
C PHE A 21 -17.19 3.66 -11.09
N VAL A 22 -16.52 3.44 -9.95
CA VAL A 22 -17.17 3.18 -8.66
C VAL A 22 -18.07 4.35 -8.26
N ASN A 23 -17.64 5.59 -8.47
CA ASN A 23 -18.46 6.76 -8.13
C ASN A 23 -19.66 6.92 -9.08
N MET A 24 -19.54 6.58 -10.36
CA MET A 24 -20.69 6.56 -11.27
C MET A 24 -21.69 5.46 -10.89
N GLU A 25 -21.18 4.27 -10.60
CA GLU A 25 -22.00 3.12 -10.22
C GLU A 25 -22.74 3.37 -8.91
N ALA A 26 -22.06 3.93 -7.91
CA ALA A 26 -22.64 4.26 -6.60
C ALA A 26 -23.85 5.22 -6.73
N ARG A 27 -23.78 6.19 -7.66
CA ARG A 27 -24.87 7.14 -7.89
C ARG A 27 -26.14 6.48 -8.41
N LYS A 28 -26.03 5.37 -9.17
CA LYS A 28 -27.21 4.61 -9.63
C LYS A 28 -28.05 4.07 -8.47
N TYR A 29 -27.41 3.85 -7.32
CA TYR A 29 -28.04 3.37 -6.10
C TYR A 29 -28.29 4.47 -5.04
N GLY A 30 -28.22 5.75 -5.43
CA GLY A 30 -28.43 6.89 -4.52
C GLY A 30 -27.29 7.15 -3.53
N ILE A 31 -26.11 6.56 -3.74
CA ILE A 31 -24.93 6.80 -2.92
C ILE A 31 -24.17 8.00 -3.50
N ASN A 32 -24.24 9.14 -2.80
CA ASN A 32 -23.70 10.42 -3.28
C ASN A 32 -22.18 10.47 -3.43
N SER A 33 -21.45 9.66 -2.66
CA SER A 33 -20.00 9.63 -2.68
C SER A 33 -19.48 8.29 -2.20
N CYS A 34 -18.48 7.75 -2.91
CA CYS A 34 -17.77 6.55 -2.50
C CYS A 34 -16.26 6.82 -2.45
N MET A 35 -15.66 6.49 -1.31
CA MET A 35 -14.21 6.53 -1.11
C MET A 35 -13.63 5.17 -1.49
N VAL A 36 -12.94 5.14 -2.64
CA VAL A 36 -12.16 3.98 -3.10
C VAL A 36 -10.83 3.99 -2.36
N VAL A 37 -10.46 2.86 -1.78
CA VAL A 37 -9.22 2.71 -1.01
C VAL A 37 -8.45 1.53 -1.58
N ASN A 38 -7.18 1.74 -1.92
CA ASN A 38 -6.27 0.66 -2.21
C ASN A 38 -5.74 0.12 -0.87
N ALA A 39 -5.87 -1.18 -0.63
CA ALA A 39 -5.42 -1.75 0.63
C ALA A 39 -3.90 -1.91 0.73
N HIS A 40 -3.19 -2.04 -0.41
CA HIS A 40 -1.73 -2.26 -0.45
C HIS A 40 -1.26 -3.35 0.55
N ASN A 41 -2.02 -4.44 0.61
CA ASN A 41 -1.93 -5.41 1.70
C ASN A 41 -1.32 -6.75 1.29
N SER A 42 -0.64 -6.80 0.14
CA SER A 42 0.03 -8.01 -0.34
C SER A 42 0.99 -7.68 -1.48
N ILE A 43 2.25 -8.11 -1.36
CA ILE A 43 3.26 -8.09 -2.42
C ILE A 43 3.94 -9.45 -2.58
N ASN A 44 3.84 -10.03 -3.79
CA ASN A 44 4.39 -11.34 -4.17
C ASN A 44 4.80 -11.41 -5.65
N GLY A 45 5.54 -10.41 -6.12
CA GLY A 45 6.02 -10.36 -7.51
C GLY A 45 5.03 -9.68 -8.46
N PHE A 46 5.00 -10.13 -9.73
CA PHE A 46 4.37 -9.38 -10.83
C PHE A 46 2.83 -9.34 -10.78
N VAL A 47 2.27 -8.19 -11.19
CA VAL A 47 0.83 -7.93 -11.32
C VAL A 47 0.39 -8.08 -12.78
N ASN A 48 -0.69 -8.83 -13.04
CA ASN A 48 -1.39 -8.77 -14.33
C ASN A 48 -2.53 -7.73 -14.26
N HIS A 49 -2.26 -6.51 -14.73
CA HIS A 49 -3.17 -5.37 -14.54
C HIS A 49 -4.50 -5.46 -15.33
N LYS A 50 -4.53 -6.10 -16.50
CA LYS A 50 -5.74 -6.08 -17.36
C LYS A 50 -6.85 -6.97 -16.84
N GLU A 51 -6.52 -8.21 -16.48
CA GLU A 51 -7.49 -9.20 -15.98
C GLU A 51 -8.10 -8.76 -14.64
N THR A 52 -7.29 -8.09 -13.83
CA THR A 52 -7.66 -7.54 -12.53
C THR A 52 -8.79 -6.50 -12.60
N MET A 53 -8.80 -5.64 -13.62
CA MET A 53 -9.68 -4.46 -13.63
C MET A 53 -11.17 -4.77 -13.78
N GLU A 54 -11.52 -5.73 -14.64
CA GLU A 54 -12.93 -6.10 -14.81
C GLU A 54 -13.48 -6.83 -13.58
N SER A 55 -12.67 -7.67 -12.93
CA SER A 55 -13.02 -8.30 -11.66
C SER A 55 -13.26 -7.29 -10.55
N LEU A 56 -12.41 -6.26 -10.44
CA LEU A 56 -12.59 -5.20 -9.44
C LEU A 56 -13.86 -4.39 -9.69
N LYS A 57 -14.15 -4.01 -10.95
CA LYS A 57 -15.39 -3.32 -11.30
C LYS A 57 -16.63 -4.17 -10.96
N ALA A 58 -16.60 -5.46 -11.32
CA ALA A 58 -17.70 -6.38 -11.02
C ALA A 58 -17.95 -6.53 -9.52
N ALA A 59 -16.88 -6.72 -8.73
CA ALA A 59 -16.95 -6.77 -7.28
C ALA A 59 -17.52 -5.48 -6.69
N ALA A 60 -17.09 -4.31 -7.20
CA ALA A 60 -17.60 -3.03 -6.76
C ALA A 60 -19.09 -2.85 -7.04
N SER A 61 -19.55 -3.20 -8.25
CA SER A 61 -20.97 -3.16 -8.60
C SER A 61 -21.82 -4.05 -7.69
N LEU A 62 -21.33 -5.25 -7.36
CA LEU A 62 -22.00 -6.16 -6.44
C LEU A 62 -22.07 -5.57 -5.03
N CYS A 63 -20.94 -5.12 -4.48
CA CYS A 63 -20.89 -4.51 -3.15
C CYS A 63 -21.81 -3.28 -3.03
N LEU A 64 -21.83 -2.42 -4.05
CA LEU A 64 -22.69 -1.23 -4.07
C LEU A 64 -24.18 -1.58 -4.10
N ARG A 65 -24.55 -2.60 -4.88
CA ARG A 65 -25.93 -3.11 -4.93
C ARG A 65 -26.38 -3.62 -3.57
N GLU A 66 -25.59 -4.51 -2.95
CA GLU A 66 -25.90 -5.07 -1.64
C GLU A 66 -25.91 -4.01 -0.53
N THR A 67 -25.00 -3.02 -0.62
CA THR A 67 -24.98 -1.90 0.33
C THR A 67 -26.26 -1.06 0.25
N ALA A 68 -26.80 -0.89 -0.96
CA ALA A 68 -28.00 -0.08 -1.18
C ALA A 68 -29.29 -0.76 -0.68
N SER A 69 -29.34 -2.09 -0.69
CA SER A 69 -30.46 -2.88 -0.15
C SER A 69 -30.37 -3.11 1.37
N THR A 70 -29.21 -2.88 1.97
CA THR A 70 -28.98 -3.13 3.40
C THR A 70 -29.58 -2.03 4.28
N SER A 71 -30.30 -2.43 5.33
CA SER A 71 -30.88 -1.48 6.30
C SER A 71 -29.81 -0.79 7.14
N LYS A 72 -29.92 0.53 7.27
CA LYS A 72 -29.01 1.34 8.10
C LYS A 72 -29.35 1.14 9.57
N LYS A 73 -28.32 0.94 10.40
CA LYS A 73 -28.43 0.82 11.85
C LYS A 73 -27.50 1.83 12.53
N PRO A 74 -27.81 2.28 13.76
CA PRO A 74 -26.83 2.97 14.59
C PRO A 74 -25.58 2.10 14.75
N PHE A 75 -24.43 2.74 14.80
CA PHE A 75 -23.15 2.06 14.92
C PHE A 75 -22.25 2.81 15.89
N LYS A 76 -21.32 2.08 16.49
CA LYS A 76 -20.26 2.65 17.31
C LYS A 76 -18.95 2.57 16.56
N VAL A 77 -18.08 3.55 16.81
CA VAL A 77 -16.71 3.54 16.32
C VAL A 77 -15.78 3.87 17.47
N GLY A 78 -14.66 3.15 17.54
CA GLY A 78 -13.54 3.47 18.40
C GLY A 78 -12.25 3.38 17.60
N ALA A 79 -11.30 4.25 17.91
CA ALA A 79 -10.02 4.29 17.19
C ALA A 79 -8.86 4.52 18.16
N SER A 80 -7.70 3.98 17.79
CA SER A 80 -6.46 4.15 18.53
C SER A 80 -5.27 4.04 17.58
N THR A 81 -4.15 4.61 17.98
CA THR A 81 -2.88 4.50 17.28
C THR A 81 -1.80 4.14 18.28
N ILE A 82 -1.03 3.10 17.98
CA ILE A 82 0.16 2.69 18.72
C ILE A 82 1.39 3.04 17.89
N MET A 83 2.44 3.50 18.55
CA MET A 83 3.74 3.81 17.95
C MET A 83 4.77 2.80 18.45
N PRO A 84 5.00 1.69 17.73
CA PRO A 84 5.98 0.70 18.15
C PRO A 84 7.38 1.29 18.21
N LYS A 85 7.98 1.38 19.40
CA LYS A 85 9.33 1.94 19.59
C LYS A 85 10.45 1.01 19.10
N ASN A 86 10.12 -0.26 18.90
CA ASN A 86 11.06 -1.31 18.54
C ASN A 86 11.14 -1.54 17.01
N PHE A 87 10.43 -0.76 16.20
CA PHE A 87 10.53 -0.80 14.74
C PHE A 87 11.03 0.54 14.21
N SER A 88 11.86 0.47 13.17
CA SER A 88 12.42 1.64 12.50
C SER A 88 11.87 1.78 11.08
N LEU A 89 12.14 2.93 10.46
CA LEU A 89 11.84 3.16 9.04
C LEU A 89 12.48 2.10 8.14
N LYS A 90 13.69 1.64 8.49
CA LYS A 90 14.40 0.60 7.74
C LYS A 90 13.74 -0.77 7.86
N ASP A 91 13.01 -1.04 8.94
CA ASP A 91 12.29 -2.29 9.13
C ASP A 91 10.97 -2.33 8.35
N GLY A 92 10.55 -1.20 7.77
CA GLY A 92 9.30 -1.06 7.03
C GLY A 92 8.15 -0.44 7.83
N MET A 93 8.41 0.10 9.03
CA MET A 93 7.41 0.83 9.83
C MET A 93 7.62 2.34 9.70
N GLY A 94 6.61 3.01 9.15
CA GLY A 94 6.55 4.46 9.03
C GLY A 94 6.26 5.16 10.37
N PRO A 95 6.44 6.49 10.43
CA PRO A 95 6.30 7.27 11.65
C PRO A 95 4.86 7.37 12.18
N GLY A 96 3.85 6.97 11.42
CA GLY A 96 2.44 6.95 11.79
C GLY A 96 1.99 5.69 12.55
N GLY A 97 2.87 4.68 12.67
CA GLY A 97 2.64 3.51 13.51
C GLY A 97 1.47 2.63 13.05
N ILE A 98 0.74 2.07 14.00
CA ILE A 98 -0.35 1.11 13.76
C ILE A 98 -1.64 1.72 14.30
N THR A 99 -2.58 2.02 13.40
CA THR A 99 -3.90 2.54 13.75
C THR A 99 -4.94 1.44 13.63
N SER A 100 -5.77 1.29 14.66
CA SER A 100 -6.91 0.38 14.65
C SER A 100 -8.20 1.17 14.71
N ILE A 101 -9.15 0.88 13.83
CA ILE A 101 -10.51 1.43 13.84
C ILE A 101 -11.48 0.26 13.99
N VAL A 102 -12.21 0.24 15.09
CA VAL A 102 -13.23 -0.76 15.38
C VAL A 102 -14.60 -0.16 15.11
N VAL A 103 -15.42 -0.89 14.34
CA VAL A 103 -16.80 -0.53 14.01
C VAL A 103 -17.73 -1.62 14.54
N GLU A 104 -18.72 -1.23 15.35
CA GLU A 104 -19.75 -2.14 15.88
C GLU A 104 -21.11 -1.76 15.30
N VAL A 105 -21.76 -2.70 14.61
CA VAL A 105 -23.12 -2.54 14.07
C VAL A 105 -24.00 -3.68 14.58
N GLY A 106 -24.88 -3.39 15.53
CA GLY A 106 -25.65 -4.44 16.21
C GLY A 106 -24.71 -5.37 17.00
N SER A 107 -24.72 -6.67 16.68
CA SER A 107 -23.83 -7.67 17.29
C SER A 107 -22.53 -7.91 16.52
N GLN A 108 -22.37 -7.32 15.34
CA GLN A 108 -21.20 -7.52 14.49
C GLN A 108 -20.13 -6.49 14.79
N LYS A 109 -18.89 -6.94 14.94
CA LYS A 109 -17.70 -6.10 15.09
C LYS A 109 -16.77 -6.29 13.91
N PHE A 110 -16.37 -5.17 13.31
CA PHE A 110 -15.40 -5.11 12.22
C PHE A 110 -14.16 -4.33 12.68
N ALA A 111 -12.97 -4.79 12.33
CA ALA A 111 -11.72 -4.07 12.60
C ALA A 111 -10.98 -3.70 11.31
N TYR A 112 -10.66 -2.41 11.16
CA TYR A 112 -9.66 -1.95 10.21
C TYR A 112 -8.32 -1.79 10.92
N VAL A 113 -7.30 -2.48 10.45
CA VAL A 113 -5.91 -2.33 10.93
C VAL A 113 -5.12 -1.62 9.84
N ILE A 114 -4.66 -0.41 10.13
CA ILE A 114 -3.92 0.44 9.20
C ILE A 114 -2.49 0.53 9.72
N ILE A 115 -1.54 0.00 8.96
CA ILE A 115 -0.12 -0.01 9.30
C ILE A 115 0.59 1.04 8.46
N ASP A 116 1.28 1.99 9.08
CA ASP A 116 2.10 2.94 8.33
C ASP A 116 3.31 2.22 7.74
N GLY A 117 3.27 2.01 6.44
CA GLY A 117 4.20 1.19 5.66
C GLY A 117 3.78 1.21 4.19
N ASN A 118 4.55 0.59 3.31
CA ASN A 118 4.23 0.54 1.88
C ASN A 118 3.32 -0.66 1.55
N ASN A 119 3.78 -1.89 1.82
CA ASN A 119 3.05 -3.12 1.52
C ASN A 119 3.15 -4.14 2.66
N LEU A 120 2.33 -5.19 2.65
CA LEU A 120 2.52 -6.40 3.49
C LEU A 120 3.10 -7.53 2.65
N ILE A 121 3.93 -8.39 3.26
CA ILE A 121 4.25 -9.69 2.66
C ILE A 121 2.98 -10.54 2.56
N SER A 122 2.87 -11.37 1.51
CA SER A 122 1.73 -12.27 1.35
C SER A 122 1.63 -13.29 2.49
N GLY A 123 0.39 -13.57 2.92
CA GLY A 123 0.10 -14.46 4.05
C GLY A 123 0.02 -13.76 5.41
N LEU A 124 0.66 -12.59 5.57
CA LEU A 124 0.62 -11.86 6.84
C LEU A 124 -0.78 -11.29 7.14
N ARG A 125 -1.50 -10.83 6.10
CA ARG A 125 -2.87 -10.37 6.24
C ARG A 125 -3.75 -11.44 6.88
N GLU A 126 -3.70 -12.67 6.35
CA GLU A 126 -4.50 -13.80 6.83
C GLU A 126 -4.17 -14.14 8.30
N LYS A 127 -2.87 -14.07 8.67
CA LYS A 127 -2.43 -14.25 10.05
C LYS A 127 -3.02 -13.18 10.99
N ILE A 128 -3.02 -11.91 10.57
CA ILE A 128 -3.61 -10.82 11.35
C ILE A 128 -5.13 -11.01 11.47
N LEU A 129 -5.83 -11.31 10.38
CA LEU A 129 -7.28 -11.53 10.39
C LEU A 129 -7.69 -12.71 11.27
N SER A 130 -6.93 -13.81 11.25
CA SER A 130 -7.15 -14.95 12.14
C SER A 130 -7.06 -14.52 13.60
N SER A 131 -6.04 -13.71 13.93
CA SER A 131 -5.90 -13.14 15.27
C SER A 131 -7.03 -12.18 15.66
N LEU A 132 -7.66 -11.48 14.72
CA LEU A 132 -8.83 -10.64 15.00
C LEU A 132 -10.08 -11.50 15.24
N CYS A 133 -10.25 -12.59 14.49
CA CYS A 133 -11.32 -13.55 14.69
C CYS A 133 -11.28 -14.17 16.10
N GLU A 134 -10.08 -14.53 16.57
CA GLU A 134 -9.85 -15.00 17.95
C GLU A 134 -10.25 -13.98 19.03
N LEU A 135 -10.21 -12.68 18.71
CA LEU A 135 -10.65 -11.59 19.59
C LEU A 135 -12.17 -11.32 19.52
N GLY A 136 -12.92 -12.13 18.77
CA GLY A 136 -14.37 -12.02 18.64
C GLY A 136 -14.84 -11.01 17.58
N PHE A 137 -13.98 -10.61 16.65
CA PHE A 137 -14.39 -9.83 15.48
C PHE A 137 -15.06 -10.75 14.46
N SER A 138 -16.16 -10.28 13.88
CA SER A 138 -16.87 -11.01 12.82
C SER A 138 -16.07 -10.99 11.52
N GLU A 139 -15.45 -9.85 11.23
CA GLU A 139 -14.65 -9.61 10.03
C GLU A 139 -13.60 -8.53 10.31
N GLY A 140 -12.63 -8.38 9.42
CA GLY A 140 -11.65 -7.31 9.49
C GLY A 140 -10.91 -7.12 8.18
N GLU A 141 -10.14 -6.05 8.09
CA GLU A 141 -9.27 -5.79 6.95
C GLU A 141 -7.96 -5.13 7.40
N VAL A 142 -6.88 -5.46 6.71
CA VAL A 142 -5.55 -4.88 6.95
C VAL A 142 -5.18 -4.02 5.77
N LEU A 143 -4.74 -2.80 6.03
CA LEU A 143 -4.33 -1.81 5.04
C LEU A 143 -2.96 -1.26 5.40
N THR A 144 -2.21 -0.82 4.40
CA THR A 144 -1.08 0.07 4.59
C THR A 144 -1.40 1.48 4.12
N THR A 145 -0.66 2.44 4.63
CA THR A 145 -0.84 3.86 4.29
C THR A 145 -0.17 4.25 2.98
N ASP A 146 0.88 3.52 2.60
CA ASP A 146 1.79 3.82 1.50
C ASP A 146 2.24 5.29 1.47
N THR A 147 2.67 5.82 2.62
CA THR A 147 3.15 7.21 2.75
C THR A 147 4.48 7.48 2.04
N HIS A 148 5.10 6.44 1.47
CA HIS A 148 6.46 6.43 0.93
C HIS A 148 7.56 6.82 1.94
N SER A 149 7.25 6.95 3.23
CA SER A 149 8.21 7.32 4.27
C SER A 149 9.32 6.28 4.50
N VAL A 150 9.05 5.02 4.13
CA VAL A 150 9.97 3.88 4.24
C VAL A 150 10.67 3.52 2.92
N ASN A 151 10.31 4.21 1.83
CA ASN A 151 10.80 3.90 0.48
C ASN A 151 12.24 4.40 0.27
N ALA A 152 13.02 3.67 -0.53
CA ALA A 152 14.41 3.98 -0.88
C ALA A 152 15.37 4.12 0.32
N LEU A 153 15.08 3.43 1.44
CA LEU A 153 15.92 3.44 2.65
C LEU A 153 16.82 2.20 2.79
N THR A 154 16.60 1.19 1.96
CA THR A 154 17.30 -0.10 2.02
C THR A 154 17.82 -0.52 0.66
N LEU A 155 18.82 -1.40 0.63
CA LEU A 155 19.43 -1.92 -0.61
C LEU A 155 18.70 -3.16 -1.14
N THR A 156 17.45 -3.38 -0.77
CA THR A 156 16.64 -4.46 -1.34
C THR A 156 16.26 -4.13 -2.79
N PRO A 157 15.90 -5.11 -3.63
CA PRO A 157 15.42 -4.84 -4.99
C PRO A 157 14.24 -3.85 -5.06
N ARG A 158 13.43 -3.77 -4.00
CA ARG A 158 12.31 -2.84 -3.87
C ARG A 158 12.71 -1.48 -3.28
N GLY A 159 13.90 -1.35 -2.70
CA GLY A 159 14.34 -0.16 -1.98
C GLY A 159 13.75 -0.01 -0.57
N TYR A 160 12.87 -0.92 -0.14
CA TYR A 160 12.26 -0.97 1.19
C TYR A 160 11.93 -2.42 1.59
N ASN A 161 11.65 -2.61 2.89
CA ASN A 161 11.13 -3.87 3.42
C ASN A 161 9.61 -3.77 3.57
N PRO A 162 8.79 -4.60 2.90
CA PRO A 162 7.37 -4.70 3.20
C PRO A 162 7.17 -5.10 4.66
N VAL A 163 6.04 -4.68 5.24
CA VAL A 163 5.65 -5.05 6.59
C VAL A 163 5.59 -6.57 6.71
N GLY A 164 6.35 -7.10 7.67
CA GLY A 164 6.50 -8.54 7.92
C GLY A 164 7.69 -9.21 7.25
N GLU A 165 8.45 -8.52 6.40
CA GLU A 165 9.68 -9.07 5.82
C GLU A 165 10.82 -9.11 6.86
N VAL A 166 11.01 -7.99 7.58
CA VAL A 166 12.00 -7.88 8.66
C VAL A 166 11.31 -7.85 10.04
N ILE A 167 10.16 -7.19 10.12
CA ILE A 167 9.37 -7.07 11.36
C ILE A 167 8.85 -8.46 11.79
N PRO A 168 9.16 -8.94 13.01
CA PRO A 168 8.64 -10.21 13.50
C PRO A 168 7.12 -10.17 13.65
N HIS A 169 6.45 -11.16 13.05
CA HIS A 169 4.98 -11.17 12.94
C HIS A 169 4.30 -11.21 14.30
N ASP A 170 4.82 -11.96 15.26
CA ASP A 170 4.18 -12.10 16.57
C ASP A 170 4.25 -10.80 17.36
N ILE A 171 5.35 -10.05 17.24
CA ILE A 171 5.50 -8.73 17.86
C ILE A 171 4.55 -7.73 17.19
N LEU A 172 4.44 -7.76 15.86
CA LEU A 172 3.50 -6.91 15.11
C LEU A 172 2.05 -7.20 15.52
N VAL A 173 1.66 -8.47 15.58
CA VAL A 173 0.32 -8.89 16.00
C VAL A 173 0.03 -8.44 17.43
N ASN A 174 1.00 -8.50 18.35
CA ASN A 174 0.81 -8.00 19.71
C ASN A 174 0.52 -6.49 19.74
N HIS A 175 1.27 -5.68 18.99
CA HIS A 175 0.99 -4.24 18.86
C HIS A 175 -0.39 -3.95 18.26
N ILE A 176 -0.83 -4.77 17.29
CA ILE A 176 -2.19 -4.67 16.73
C ILE A 176 -3.24 -4.99 17.79
N LYS A 177 -3.04 -6.05 18.61
CA LYS A 177 -3.95 -6.39 19.71
C LYS A 177 -4.05 -5.27 20.75
N GLU A 178 -2.93 -4.62 21.06
CA GLU A 178 -2.89 -3.46 21.95
C GLU A 178 -3.70 -2.29 21.38
N ALA A 179 -3.48 -1.93 20.11
CA ALA A 179 -4.25 -0.91 19.43
C ALA A 179 -5.75 -1.26 19.44
N ILE A 180 -6.13 -2.48 19.06
CA ILE A 180 -7.52 -2.93 19.08
C ILE A 180 -8.16 -2.80 20.47
N LYS A 181 -7.46 -3.21 21.53
CA LYS A 181 -7.94 -3.08 22.90
C LYS A 181 -8.23 -1.63 23.27
N GLU A 182 -7.33 -0.71 22.92
CA GLU A 182 -7.55 0.72 23.13
C GLU A 182 -8.70 1.30 22.30
N ALA A 183 -8.84 0.84 21.05
CA ALA A 183 -9.92 1.27 20.17
C ALA A 183 -11.28 0.85 20.72
N ILE A 184 -11.40 -0.40 21.21
CA ILE A 184 -12.62 -0.91 21.85
C ILE A 184 -12.98 -0.07 23.08
N ALA A 185 -11.99 0.29 23.91
CA ALA A 185 -12.21 1.09 25.11
C ALA A 185 -12.71 2.52 24.82
N LYS A 186 -12.49 3.02 23.60
CA LYS A 186 -12.88 4.36 23.13
C LYS A 186 -14.12 4.34 22.23
N MET A 187 -14.86 3.23 22.16
CA MET A 187 -16.04 3.14 21.30
C MET A 187 -17.18 4.01 21.79
N GLU A 188 -17.71 4.83 20.89
CA GLU A 188 -18.90 5.64 21.12
C GLU A 188 -19.84 5.59 19.92
N ILE A 189 -21.10 5.97 20.10
CA ILE A 189 -22.06 6.10 18.99
C ILE A 189 -21.65 7.32 18.17
N VAL A 190 -21.47 7.15 16.87
CA VAL A 190 -20.98 8.23 15.98
C VAL A 190 -21.90 8.49 14.80
N GLN A 191 -21.70 9.65 14.18
CA GLN A 191 -22.18 9.96 12.84
C GLN A 191 -20.98 10.13 11.91
N VAL A 192 -21.11 9.70 10.66
CA VAL A 192 -20.04 9.80 9.66
C VAL A 192 -20.40 10.84 8.61
N GLY A 193 -19.47 11.78 8.39
CA GLY A 193 -19.51 12.76 7.31
C GLY A 193 -18.37 12.54 6.33
N TYR A 194 -18.59 12.93 5.08
CA TYR A 194 -17.57 12.91 4.04
C TYR A 194 -17.51 14.26 3.34
N LYS A 195 -16.30 14.78 3.13
CA LYS A 195 -16.06 16.02 2.40
C LYS A 195 -14.87 15.85 1.47
N ARG A 196 -15.08 16.18 0.19
CA ARG A 196 -13.99 16.31 -0.79
C ARG A 196 -13.56 17.76 -0.86
N ILE A 197 -12.26 18.01 -0.79
CA ILE A 197 -11.66 19.34 -0.94
C ILE A 197 -10.69 19.27 -2.13
N VAL A 198 -10.77 20.27 -3.01
CA VAL A 198 -9.80 20.44 -4.09
C VAL A 198 -8.77 21.45 -3.61
N ILE A 199 -7.50 21.05 -3.58
CA ILE A 199 -6.38 21.95 -3.26
C ILE A 199 -5.81 22.45 -4.59
N PRO A 200 -6.09 23.70 -5.01
CA PRO A 200 -5.58 24.21 -6.28
C PRO A 200 -4.08 24.48 -6.19
N LYS A 201 -3.41 24.45 -7.36
CA LYS A 201 -2.00 24.88 -7.52
C LYS A 201 -0.96 24.07 -6.71
N VAL A 202 -1.26 22.82 -6.36
CA VAL A 202 -0.22 21.91 -5.84
C VAL A 202 0.77 21.63 -6.97
N LYS A 203 2.05 21.92 -6.71
CA LYS A 203 3.13 21.60 -7.65
C LYS A 203 3.57 20.17 -7.42
N VAL A 204 3.40 19.33 -8.43
CA VAL A 204 3.88 17.94 -8.45
C VAL A 204 4.81 17.74 -9.64
N ILE A 205 5.71 16.76 -9.54
CA ILE A 205 6.49 16.30 -10.69
C ILE A 205 5.49 15.57 -11.60
N GLY A 206 5.15 16.19 -12.72
CA GLY A 206 4.25 15.60 -13.71
C GLY A 206 4.91 14.43 -14.45
N LYS A 207 4.10 13.72 -15.25
CA LYS A 207 4.53 12.59 -16.07
C LYS A 207 5.77 12.89 -16.92
N GLU A 208 5.77 14.02 -17.65
CA GLU A 208 6.87 14.38 -18.54
C GLU A 208 8.23 14.60 -17.82
N PRO A 209 8.34 15.43 -16.76
CA PRO A 209 9.57 15.50 -15.98
C PRO A 209 10.02 14.15 -15.40
N LEU A 210 9.07 13.32 -14.95
CA LEU A 210 9.38 12.00 -14.39
C LEU A 210 9.95 11.06 -15.47
N GLU A 211 9.36 11.01 -16.65
CA GLU A 211 9.85 10.23 -17.79
C GLU A 211 11.26 10.65 -18.20
N LYS A 212 11.54 11.97 -18.23
CA LYS A 212 12.89 12.48 -18.51
C LYS A 212 13.89 12.01 -17.46
N LEU A 213 13.54 12.04 -16.17
CA LEU A 213 14.38 11.53 -15.09
C LEU A 213 14.71 10.04 -15.26
N CYS A 214 13.76 9.23 -15.74
CA CYS A 214 13.96 7.80 -15.99
C CYS A 214 14.86 7.51 -17.21
N ILE A 215 14.82 8.36 -18.24
CA ILE A 215 15.62 8.17 -19.48
C ILE A 215 17.08 8.58 -19.29
N LEU A 216 17.35 9.55 -18.40
CA LEU A 216 18.69 10.11 -18.19
C LEU A 216 19.76 9.07 -17.82
N PRO A 217 19.52 8.11 -16.89
CA PRO A 217 20.49 7.06 -16.58
C PRO A 217 20.83 6.16 -17.78
N ASP A 218 19.83 5.81 -18.60
CA ASP A 218 20.02 4.96 -19.77
C ASP A 218 20.88 5.66 -20.83
N GLU A 219 20.57 6.92 -21.14
CA GLU A 219 21.34 7.71 -22.10
C GLU A 219 22.76 7.97 -21.59
N THR A 220 22.91 8.28 -20.29
CA THR A 220 24.24 8.45 -19.67
C THR A 220 25.04 7.15 -19.72
N THR A 221 24.41 6.01 -19.46
CA THR A 221 25.07 4.70 -19.52
C THR A 221 25.51 4.34 -20.94
N LYS A 222 24.66 4.60 -21.95
CA LYS A 222 25.00 4.39 -23.37
C LYS A 222 26.19 5.26 -23.79
N LEU A 223 26.15 6.54 -23.45
CA LEU A 223 27.25 7.47 -23.76
C LEU A 223 28.54 7.05 -23.08
N THR A 224 28.47 6.71 -21.79
CA THR A 224 29.61 6.25 -20.99
C THR A 224 30.25 5.00 -21.61
N LYS A 225 29.45 3.99 -21.97
CA LYS A 225 29.96 2.78 -22.65
C LYS A 225 30.64 3.12 -23.98
N ARG A 226 30.06 4.01 -24.77
CA ARG A 226 30.62 4.42 -26.07
C ARG A 226 31.99 5.10 -25.96
N ILE A 227 32.24 5.83 -24.86
CA ILE A 227 33.50 6.53 -24.62
C ILE A 227 34.52 5.63 -23.93
N ILE A 228 34.12 4.95 -22.86
CA ILE A 228 35.01 4.18 -22.00
C ILE A 228 35.51 2.92 -22.70
N VAL A 229 34.67 2.20 -23.44
CA VAL A 229 35.06 0.92 -24.07
C VAL A 229 36.23 1.11 -25.05
N PRO A 230 36.23 2.09 -25.98
CA PRO A 230 37.39 2.34 -26.83
C PRO A 230 38.63 2.75 -26.06
N ILE A 231 38.52 3.61 -25.03
CA ILE A 231 39.66 4.06 -24.22
C ILE A 231 40.30 2.87 -23.48
N PHE A 232 39.50 2.01 -22.88
CA PHE A 232 40.00 0.80 -22.23
C PHE A 232 40.62 -0.17 -23.25
N ALA A 233 39.99 -0.35 -24.41
CA ALA A 233 40.54 -1.20 -25.45
C ALA A 233 41.90 -0.68 -25.96
N THR A 234 42.02 0.62 -26.25
CA THR A 234 43.29 1.21 -26.72
C THR A 234 44.37 1.16 -25.64
N THR A 235 44.05 1.49 -24.38
CA THR A 235 45.02 1.42 -23.28
C THR A 235 45.52 0.00 -23.04
N ILE A 236 44.65 -1.03 -23.11
CA ILE A 236 45.04 -2.44 -23.01
C ILE A 236 45.97 -2.83 -24.17
N ILE A 237 45.64 -2.44 -25.41
CA ILE A 237 46.49 -2.72 -26.59
C ILE A 237 47.86 -2.07 -26.44
N PHE A 238 47.92 -0.79 -26.05
CA PHE A 238 49.19 -0.09 -25.82
C PHE A 238 50.02 -0.73 -24.70
N LEU A 239 49.38 -1.15 -23.60
CA LEU A 239 50.07 -1.83 -22.50
C LEU A 239 50.65 -3.17 -22.95
N MET A 240 49.89 -3.95 -23.72
CA MET A 240 50.36 -5.22 -24.31
C MET A 240 51.56 -5.01 -25.24
N LEU A 241 51.49 -4.00 -26.12
CA LEU A 241 52.59 -3.66 -27.03
C LEU A 241 53.84 -3.23 -26.25
N PHE A 242 53.68 -2.41 -25.22
CA PHE A 242 54.79 -1.97 -24.38
C PHE A 242 55.46 -3.14 -23.64
N LEU A 243 54.67 -4.06 -23.07
CA LEU A 243 55.19 -5.27 -22.42
C LEU A 243 55.94 -6.16 -23.42
N LEU A 244 55.43 -6.31 -24.64
CA LEU A 244 56.06 -7.11 -25.69
C LEU A 244 57.40 -6.52 -26.17
N ILE A 245 57.58 -5.20 -26.07
CA ILE A 245 58.86 -4.53 -26.38
C ILE A 245 59.86 -4.67 -25.22
N LEU A 246 59.38 -4.81 -23.97
CA LEU A 246 60.22 -4.96 -22.79
C LEU A 246 60.73 -6.39 -22.54
N MET A 247 60.05 -7.40 -23.10
CA MET A 247 60.43 -8.82 -23.05
C MET A 247 61.41 -9.18 -24.16
#